data_AF-A0A499USF1-F1
#
_entry.id   AF-A0A499USF1-F1
#
_cell.length_a   1.000
_cell.length_b   1.000
_cell.length_c   1.000
_cell.angle_alpha   90.00
_cell.angle_beta   90.00
_cell.angle_gamma   90.00
#
_symmetry.space_group_name_H-M   'P 1'
#
loop_
_entity.id
_entity.type
_entity.pdbx_description
1 polymer ?
#
loop_
_entity_poly.entity_id
_entity_poly.type
_entity_poly.pdbx_seq_one_letter_code
_entity_poly.pdbx_strand_id
1 'polypeptide(L)'
;MTIRGAFEELGEDDREALRTAVDSFQVGFTEAGTFTCDQSFSAFTFRCQVPAEEPDDGEREATERAIAALTAQGYPHRILRIGVTDMRNIKIRRKGARR
;
A
#
# COMPACT_ATOMS: atom_id res chain seq x y z
N MET A 1 5.26 -1.80 -2.63
CA MET A 1 4.81 -2.51 -1.41
C MET A 1 3.29 -2.50 -1.33
N THR A 2 2.68 -3.57 -0.82
CA THR A 2 1.22 -3.67 -0.58
C THR A 2 0.92 -4.08 0.86
N ILE A 3 0.04 -3.36 1.54
CA ILE A 3 -0.50 -3.73 2.84
C ILE A 3 -1.98 -4.06 2.64
N ARG A 4 -2.39 -5.25 3.08
CA ARG A 4 -3.80 -5.66 3.08
C ARG A 4 -4.31 -5.67 4.52
N GLY A 5 -5.41 -4.98 4.75
CA GLY A 5 -6.02 -4.86 6.07
C GLY A 5 -7.53 -4.93 6.00
N ALA A 6 -8.15 -4.93 7.16
CA ALA A 6 -9.58 -4.70 7.35
C ALA A 6 -9.76 -3.41 8.14
N PHE A 7 -10.75 -2.62 7.77
CA PHE A 7 -11.14 -1.50 8.60
C PHE A 7 -11.84 -2.04 9.86
N GLU A 8 -11.58 -1.40 11.00
CA GLU A 8 -12.28 -1.76 12.24
C GLU A 8 -13.61 -1.00 12.33
N GLU A 9 -14.10 -0.72 13.53
CA GLU A 9 -15.34 0.00 13.78
C GLU A 9 -15.29 1.42 13.17
N LEU A 10 -15.57 1.51 11.87
CA LEU A 10 -15.70 2.78 11.16
C LEU A 10 -17.07 3.37 11.46
N GLY A 11 -17.08 4.64 11.88
CA GLY A 11 -18.28 5.45 11.87
C GLY A 11 -18.81 5.63 10.46
N GLU A 12 -20.08 6.04 10.35
CA GLU A 12 -20.70 6.36 9.07
C GLU A 12 -20.01 7.53 8.37
N ASP A 13 -19.50 8.49 9.16
CA ASP A 13 -18.71 9.65 8.70
C ASP A 13 -17.37 9.24 8.07
N ASP A 14 -16.60 8.37 8.76
CA ASP A 14 -15.35 7.82 8.23
C ASP A 14 -15.56 7.03 6.94
N ARG A 15 -16.67 6.27 6.84
CA ARG A 15 -17.02 5.54 5.63
C ARG A 15 -17.29 6.47 4.46
N GLU A 16 -18.00 7.58 4.68
CA GLU A 16 -18.31 8.55 3.62
C GLU A 16 -17.04 9.30 3.17
N ALA A 17 -16.19 9.69 4.12
CA ALA A 17 -14.88 10.29 3.83
C ALA A 17 -13.99 9.33 3.03
N LEU A 18 -13.87 8.07 3.46
CA LEU A 18 -13.15 7.03 2.72
C LEU A 18 -13.73 6.78 1.33
N ARG A 19 -15.06 6.81 1.18
CA ARG A 19 -15.70 6.61 -0.13
C ARG A 19 -15.33 7.71 -1.11
N THR A 20 -15.39 8.95 -0.66
CA THR A 20 -15.00 10.13 -1.45
C THR A 20 -13.52 10.09 -1.81
N ALA A 21 -12.68 9.69 -0.85
CA ALA A 21 -11.24 9.57 -1.06
C ALA A 21 -10.89 8.46 -2.06
N VAL A 22 -11.52 7.28 -1.95
CA VAL A 22 -11.27 6.11 -2.81
C VAL A 22 -11.72 6.34 -4.25
N ASP A 23 -12.82 7.06 -4.48
CA ASP A 23 -13.25 7.44 -5.84
C ASP A 23 -12.20 8.33 -6.54
N SER A 24 -11.49 9.15 -5.75
CA SER A 24 -10.42 10.03 -6.23
C SER A 24 -9.05 9.33 -6.38
N PHE A 25 -8.84 8.17 -5.74
CA PHE A 25 -7.56 7.48 -5.75
C PHE A 25 -7.41 6.55 -6.96
N GLN A 26 -6.64 6.97 -7.96
CA GLN A 26 -6.23 6.10 -9.07
C GLN A 26 -5.39 4.92 -8.54
N VAL A 27 -5.71 3.71 -8.99
CA VAL A 27 -5.00 2.48 -8.59
C VAL A 27 -3.54 2.53 -9.08
N GLY A 28 -2.60 2.73 -8.15
CA GLY A 28 -1.17 2.83 -8.46
C GLY A 28 -0.28 2.60 -7.24
N PHE A 29 1.03 2.54 -7.47
CA PHE A 29 2.05 2.61 -6.41
C PHE A 29 2.62 4.02 -6.42
N THR A 30 2.32 4.79 -5.37
CA THR A 30 2.82 6.16 -5.19
C THR A 30 3.60 6.25 -3.88
N GLU A 31 4.47 7.25 -3.71
CA GLU A 31 5.22 7.43 -2.45
C GLU A 31 4.31 7.73 -1.26
N ALA A 32 3.29 8.56 -1.45
CA ALA A 32 2.26 8.82 -0.42
C ALA A 32 1.41 7.58 -0.12
N GLY A 33 1.33 6.66 -1.08
CA GLY A 33 0.53 5.45 -1.02
C GLY A 33 -0.93 5.67 -1.39
N THR A 34 -1.48 4.70 -2.08
CA THR A 34 -2.84 4.70 -2.61
C THR A 34 -3.68 3.68 -1.85
N PHE A 35 -4.82 4.11 -1.34
CA PHE A 35 -5.81 3.22 -0.75
C PHE A 35 -6.75 2.65 -1.82
N THR A 36 -7.05 1.37 -1.71
CA THR A 36 -8.07 0.73 -2.55
C THR A 36 -8.88 -0.20 -1.67
N CYS A 37 -10.19 0.00 -1.58
CA CYS A 37 -11.08 -0.86 -0.82
C CYS A 37 -12.28 -1.28 -1.67
N ASP A 38 -12.95 -2.33 -1.22
CA ASP A 38 -14.23 -2.74 -1.79
C ASP A 38 -15.37 -1.84 -1.27
N GLN A 39 -16.50 -1.80 -1.99
CA GLN A 39 -17.69 -1.04 -1.60
C GLN A 39 -18.22 -1.39 -0.21
N SER A 40 -17.96 -2.60 0.27
CA SER A 40 -18.35 -3.04 1.61
C SER A 40 -17.44 -2.53 2.73
N PHE A 41 -16.32 -1.86 2.43
CA PHE A 41 -15.28 -1.42 3.40
C PHE A 41 -14.83 -2.52 4.37
N SER A 42 -15.01 -3.80 4.03
CA SER A 42 -14.60 -4.91 4.90
C SER A 42 -13.11 -5.18 4.81
N ALA A 43 -12.50 -4.85 3.68
CA ALA A 43 -11.06 -4.99 3.46
C ALA A 43 -10.54 -3.87 2.57
N PHE A 44 -9.29 -3.51 2.79
CA PHE A 44 -8.54 -2.58 1.97
C PHE A 44 -7.18 -3.13 1.58
N THR A 45 -6.65 -2.56 0.51
CA THR A 45 -5.30 -2.73 0.04
C THR A 45 -4.68 -1.35 -0.10
N PHE A 46 -3.68 -1.07 0.72
CA PHE A 46 -2.83 0.09 0.61
C PHE A 46 -1.62 -0.26 -0.25
N ARG A 47 -1.32 0.53 -1.27
CA ARG A 47 -0.19 0.34 -2.19
C ARG A 47 0.71 1.55 -2.13
N CYS A 48 1.94 1.38 -1.67
CA CYS A 48 2.92 2.46 -1.62
C CYS A 48 4.24 2.05 -2.27
N GLN A 49 4.94 3.04 -2.81
CA GLN A 49 6.33 2.91 -3.22
C GLN A 49 7.19 3.47 -2.09
N VAL A 50 8.10 2.66 -1.56
CA VAL A 50 9.05 3.11 -0.56
C VAL A 50 10.41 3.18 -1.25
N PRO A 51 10.97 4.37 -1.49
CA PRO A 51 12.32 4.50 -2.01
C PRO A 51 13.31 4.02 -0.96
N ALA A 52 14.28 3.21 -1.36
CA ALA A 52 15.41 2.86 -0.52
C ALA A 52 16.35 4.08 -0.47
N GLU A 53 16.51 4.68 0.71
CA GLU A 53 17.47 5.77 0.90
C GLU A 53 18.89 5.24 1.05
N GLU A 54 19.03 4.06 1.67
CA GLU A 54 20.30 3.39 1.86
C GLU A 54 20.39 2.08 1.05
N PRO A 55 21.60 1.65 0.66
CA PRO A 55 21.79 0.40 -0.07
C PRO A 55 21.44 -0.83 0.78
N ASP A 56 21.56 -0.74 2.11
CA ASP A 56 21.20 -1.80 3.07
C ASP A 56 19.72 -1.76 3.46
N ASP A 57 19.01 -0.67 3.13
CA ASP A 57 17.61 -0.44 3.46
C ASP A 57 16.77 -1.61 2.92
N GLY A 58 16.27 -2.42 3.84
CA GLY A 58 15.72 -3.74 3.57
C GLY A 58 14.19 -3.78 3.61
N GLU A 59 13.66 -4.99 3.74
CA GLU A 59 12.21 -5.20 3.88
C GLU A 59 11.65 -4.55 5.16
N ARG A 60 12.45 -4.52 6.25
CA ARG A 60 12.05 -3.95 7.53
C ARG A 60 11.83 -2.45 7.45
N GLU A 61 12.83 -1.71 7.02
CA GLU A 61 12.75 -0.24 6.87
C GLU A 61 11.63 0.15 5.90
N ALA A 62 11.49 -0.59 4.79
CA ALA A 62 10.37 -0.41 3.86
C ALA A 62 9.00 -0.61 4.54
N THR A 63 8.89 -1.61 5.41
CA THR A 63 7.67 -1.89 6.17
C THR A 63 7.37 -0.81 7.18
N GLU A 64 8.36 -0.36 7.94
CA GLU A 64 8.21 0.70 8.96
C GLU A 64 7.72 2.00 8.33
N ARG A 65 8.31 2.41 7.20
CA ARG A 65 7.88 3.60 6.43
C ARG A 65 6.48 3.47 5.86
N ALA A 66 6.14 2.29 5.34
CA ALA A 66 4.80 2.06 4.80
C ALA A 66 3.72 2.06 5.90
N ILE A 67 4.04 1.55 7.10
CA ILE A 67 3.16 1.64 8.26
C ILE A 67 3.03 3.10 8.72
N ALA A 68 4.11 3.88 8.71
CA ALA A 68 4.05 5.30 9.04
C ALA A 68 3.15 6.08 8.07
N ALA A 69 3.28 5.84 6.75
CA ALA A 69 2.41 6.44 5.73
C ALA A 69 0.94 6.03 5.90
N LEU A 70 0.70 4.75 6.22
CA LEU A 70 -0.64 4.23 6.52
C LEU A 70 -1.22 4.85 7.81
N THR A 71 -0.39 5.06 8.83
CA THR A 71 -0.81 5.66 10.12
C THR A 71 -1.12 7.15 9.96
N ALA A 72 -0.39 7.86 9.09
CA ALA A 72 -0.65 9.26 8.77
C ALA A 72 -2.03 9.49 8.12
N GLN A 73 -2.63 8.46 7.50
CA GLN A 73 -4.00 8.52 6.98
C GLN A 73 -5.05 8.52 8.10
N GLY A 74 -4.71 8.09 9.32
CA GLY A 74 -5.53 8.28 10.52
C GLY A 74 -6.72 7.34 10.69
N TYR A 75 -7.01 6.44 9.76
CA TYR A 75 -8.18 5.55 9.86
C TYR A 75 -7.93 4.37 10.82
N PRO A 76 -8.92 3.99 11.65
CA PRO A 76 -8.82 2.78 12.48
C PRO A 76 -8.83 1.52 11.60
N HIS A 77 -7.77 0.73 11.67
CA HIS A 77 -7.61 -0.46 10.85
C HIS A 77 -6.79 -1.55 11.51
N ARG A 78 -7.04 -2.78 11.07
CA ARG A 78 -6.26 -3.96 11.42
C ARG A 78 -5.48 -4.47 10.21
N ILE A 79 -4.16 -4.52 10.34
CA ILE A 79 -3.27 -5.08 9.31
C ILE A 79 -3.42 -6.62 9.31
N LEU A 80 -3.74 -7.19 8.15
CA LEU A 80 -3.89 -8.65 7.97
C LEU A 80 -2.65 -9.26 7.31
N ARG A 81 -2.10 -8.57 6.32
CA ARG A 81 -0.95 -9.07 5.55
C ARG A 81 -0.15 -7.93 4.98
N ILE A 82 1.17 -8.05 5.09
CA ILE A 82 2.13 -7.16 4.46
C ILE A 82 2.83 -7.91 3.34
N GLY A 83 2.90 -7.31 2.16
CA GLY A 83 3.61 -7.83 1.00
C GLY A 83 4.63 -6.81 0.53
N VAL A 84 5.91 -7.09 0.75
CA VAL A 84 6.99 -6.27 0.25
C VAL A 84 7.53 -6.90 -1.02
N THR A 85 7.76 -6.06 -2.01
CA THR A 85 8.41 -6.48 -3.26
C THR A 85 9.56 -5.52 -3.47
N ASP A 86 10.77 -6.00 -3.19
CA ASP A 86 11.99 -5.26 -3.51
C ASP A 86 12.22 -5.32 -5.01
N MET A 87 12.06 -4.18 -5.67
CA MET A 87 12.22 -4.09 -7.12
C MET A 87 13.68 -4.25 -7.58
N ARG A 88 14.66 -4.02 -6.68
CA ARG A 88 16.10 -4.19 -6.98
C ARG A 88 16.44 -5.67 -7.18
N ASN A 89 15.75 -6.57 -6.49
CA ASN A 89 15.93 -8.01 -6.59
C ASN A 89 15.12 -8.64 -7.74
N ILE A 90 14.17 -7.91 -8.34
CA ILE A 90 13.40 -8.42 -9.48
C ILE A 90 14.32 -8.55 -10.69
N LYS A 91 14.75 -9.79 -10.95
CA LYS A 91 15.58 -10.13 -12.09
C LYS A 91 14.75 -10.04 -13.38
N ILE A 92 14.85 -8.92 -14.11
CA ILE A 92 14.22 -8.76 -15.43
C ILE A 92 14.89 -9.76 -16.39
N ARG A 93 14.26 -10.91 -16.62
CA ARG A 93 14.68 -11.85 -17.67
C ARG A 93 14.16 -11.35 -19.02
N ARG A 94 14.94 -10.52 -19.71
CA ARG A 94 14.66 -10.19 -21.12
C ARG A 94 14.75 -11.47 -21.95
N LYS A 95 13.63 -11.88 -22.55
CA LYS A 95 13.60 -12.98 -23.52
C LYS A 95 14.48 -12.53 -24.68
N GLY A 96 15.63 -13.18 -24.87
CA GLY A 96 16.59 -12.83 -25.92
C GLY A 96 15.88 -12.78 -27.26
N ALA A 97 15.99 -11.64 -27.95
CA ALA A 97 15.50 -11.49 -29.31
C ALA A 97 16.15 -12.60 -30.15
N ARG A 98 15.34 -13.53 -30.66
CA ARG A 98 15.81 -14.49 -31.65
C ARG A 98 16.16 -13.70 -32.90
N ARG A 99 17.42 -13.85 -33.29
CA ARG A 99 18.09 -13.20 -34.40
C ARG A 99 17.53 -13.65 -35.74
#